data_AF-A0A920KWA7-F1
#
_entry.id   AF-A0A920KWA7-F1
#
_cell.length_a   1.000
_cell.length_b   1.000
_cell.length_c   1.000
_cell.angle_alpha   90.00
_cell.angle_beta   90.00
_cell.angle_gamma   90.00
#
_symmetry.space_group_name_H-M   'P 1'
#
loop_
_entity.id
_entity.type
_entity.pdbx_description
1 polymer ?
#
loop_
_entity_poly.entity_id
_entity_poly.type
_entity_poly.pdbx_seq_one_letter_code
_entity_poly.pdbx_strand_id
1 'polypeptide(L)' 'MIKGEANETFTLYASHSIWVSKHAFTNWTKSEAFRKAHKNAGSAKNIYIGHPKFEGFEVII' A
#
# COMPACT_ATOMS: atom_id res chain seq x y z
N MET A 1 -3.63 8.55 -3.13
CA MET A 1 -3.16 7.63 -4.19
C MET A 1 -2.29 8.44 -5.13
N ILE A 2 -1.12 7.90 -5.48
CA ILE A 2 -0.14 8.51 -6.37
C ILE A 2 0.00 7.59 -7.59
N LYS A 3 0.12 8.19 -8.76
CA LYS A 3 0.27 7.49 -10.05
C LYS A 3 1.62 7.89 -10.65
N GLY A 4 2.43 6.90 -11.00
CA GLY A 4 3.67 7.10 -11.74
C GLY A 4 3.42 7.24 -13.25
N GLU A 5 4.50 7.46 -14.00
CA GLU A 5 4.45 7.44 -15.46
C GLU A 5 4.04 6.06 -15.97
N ALA A 6 3.25 6.05 -17.05
CA ALA A 6 2.89 4.82 -17.74
C ALA A 6 3.99 4.43 -18.73
N ASN A 7 4.29 3.15 -18.83
CA ASN A 7 5.15 2.59 -19.86
C ASN A 7 4.43 1.47 -20.62
N GLU A 8 5.12 0.85 -21.57
CA GLU A 8 4.59 -0.23 -22.42
C GLU A 8 4.10 -1.46 -21.63
N THR A 9 4.61 -1.65 -20.41
CA THR A 9 4.34 -2.84 -19.59
C THR A 9 3.33 -2.55 -18.48
N PHE A 10 3.45 -1.43 -17.77
CA PHE A 10 2.57 -1.10 -16.64
C PHE A 10 2.49 0.39 -16.32
N THR A 11 1.57 0.73 -15.41
CA THR A 11 1.58 2.00 -14.68
C THR A 11 1.70 1.73 -13.19
N LEU A 12 2.63 2.40 -12.51
CA LEU A 12 2.78 2.27 -11.07
C LEU A 12 1.69 3.07 -10.34
N TYR A 13 1.00 2.43 -9.40
CA TYR A 13 0.13 3.09 -8.45
C TYR A 13 0.61 2.81 -7.03
N ALA A 14 0.64 3.86 -6.19
CA ALA A 14 1.05 3.76 -4.79
C ALA A 14 0.06 4.47 -3.87
N SER A 15 -0.19 3.88 -2.70
CA SER A 15 -0.88 4.54 -1.60
C SER A 15 0.16 5.06 -0.63
N HIS A 16 0.20 6.38 -0.43
CA HIS A 16 1.10 7.03 0.50
C HIS A 16 0.35 7.44 1.78
N SER A 17 0.95 7.14 2.93
CA SER A 17 0.43 7.50 4.26
C SER A 17 1.60 7.81 5.18
N ILE A 18 1.45 8.85 6.00
CA ILE A 18 2.42 9.23 7.03
C ILE A 18 1.84 8.85 8.39
N TRP A 19 2.69 8.41 9.30
CA TRP A 19 2.31 7.98 10.64
C TRP A 19 3.14 8.70 11.69
N VAL A 20 2.52 9.02 12.83
CA VAL A 20 3.18 9.65 13.98
C VAL A 20 4.30 8.77 14.56
N SER A 21 4.20 7.45 14.40
CA SER A 21 5.26 6.51 14.78
C SER A 21 5.11 5.18 14.05
N LYS A 22 6.21 4.43 13.96
CA LYS A 22 6.21 3.04 13.48
C LYS A 22 5.28 2.14 14.30
N HIS A 23 5.14 2.40 15.60
CA HIS A 23 4.24 1.67 16.48
C HIS A 23 2.76 1.91 16.12
N ALA A 24 2.38 3.16 15.85
CA ALA A 24 1.02 3.50 15.42
C ALA A 24 0.65 2.77 14.11
N PHE A 25 1.54 2.77 13.13
CA PHE A 25 1.38 1.99 11.89
C PHE A 25 1.22 0.49 12.18
N THR A 26 2.11 -0.08 12.99
CA THR A 26 2.10 -1.52 13.31
C THR A 26 0.83 -1.94 14.07
N ASN A 27 0.29 -1.09 14.93
CA ASN A 27 -0.97 -1.35 15.62
C ASN A 27 -2.14 -1.27 14.63
N TRP A 28 -2.10 -0.30 13.71
CA TRP A 28 -3.12 -0.19 12.67
C TRP A 28 -3.16 -1.43 11.77
N THR A 29 -2.02 -1.99 11.34
CA THR A 29 -2.01 -3.20 10.48
C THR A 29 -2.61 -4.43 11.15
N LYS A 30 -2.73 -4.44 12.49
CA LYS A 30 -3.36 -5.51 13.28
C LYS A 30 -4.82 -5.22 13.63
N SER A 31 -5.36 -4.07 13.22
CA SER A 31 -6.70 -3.62 13.62
C SER A 31 -7.82 -4.20 12.74
N GLU A 32 -9.03 -4.19 13.27
CA GLU A 32 -10.25 -4.49 12.53
C GLU A 32 -10.47 -3.55 11.33
N ALA A 33 -10.04 -2.29 11.44
CA ALA A 33 -10.11 -1.34 10.35
C ALA A 33 -9.24 -1.79 9.16
N PHE A 34 -8.01 -2.25 9.42
CA PHE A 34 -7.12 -2.78 8.39
C PHE A 34 -7.72 -4.01 7.72
N ARG A 35 -8.24 -4.95 8.52
CA ARG A 35 -8.88 -6.17 8.02
C ARG A 35 -10.08 -5.86 7.12
N LYS A 36 -10.93 -4.90 7.52
CA LYS A 36 -12.10 -4.48 6.73
C LYS A 36 -11.70 -3.77 5.43
N ALA A 37 -10.68 -2.91 5.47
CA ALA A 37 -10.19 -2.21 4.28
C ALA A 37 -9.61 -3.17 3.23
N HIS A 38 -8.94 -4.24 3.69
CA HIS A 38 -8.28 -5.21 2.81
C HIS A 38 -9.06 -6.52 2.62
N LYS A 39 -10.32 -6.61 3.07
CA LYS A 39 -11.12 -7.85 3.02
C LYS A 39 -11.29 -8.45 1.62
N ASN A 40 -11.19 -7.61 0.59
CA ASN A 40 -11.34 -7.98 -0.82
C ASN A 40 -10.01 -7.95 -1.59
N ALA A 41 -8.88 -7.84 -0.89
CA ALA A 41 -7.55 -7.88 -1.50
C ALA A 41 -7.36 -9.24 -2.20
N GLY A 42 -7.22 -9.22 -3.53
CA GLY A 42 -7.15 -10.43 -4.36
C GLY A 42 -8.40 -10.74 -5.18
N SER A 43 -9.45 -9.91 -5.13
CA SER A 43 -10.56 -9.99 -6.09
C SER A 43 -10.14 -9.55 -7.50
N ALA A 44 -9.18 -8.63 -7.61
CA ALA A 44 -8.68 -8.07 -8.86
C ALA A 44 -7.30 -8.67 -9.24
N LYS A 45 -7.17 -9.99 -9.29
CA LYS A 45 -5.87 -10.64 -9.61
C LYS A 45 -5.39 -10.41 -11.04
N ASN A 46 -6.30 -10.21 -11.99
CA ASN A 46 -5.97 -10.18 -13.42
C ASN A 46 -5.51 -8.80 -13.93
N ILE A 47 -5.46 -7.78 -13.08
CA ILE A 47 -5.05 -6.41 -13.46
C ILE A 47 -3.64 -6.04 -12.99
N TYR A 48 -3.00 -6.89 -12.17
CA TYR A 48 -1.68 -6.62 -11.61
C TYR A 48 -0.65 -7.60 -12.18
N ILE A 49 0.53 -7.09 -12.52
CA ILE A 49 1.67 -7.90 -13.01
C ILE A 49 2.27 -8.79 -11.92
N GLY A 50 1.98 -8.48 -10.65
CA GLY A 50 2.43 -9.26 -9.51
C GLY A 50 1.78 -8.82 -8.21
N HIS A 51 2.34 -9.27 -7.10
CA HIS A 51 1.85 -8.90 -5.76
C HIS A 51 2.19 -7.44 -5.43
N PRO A 52 1.35 -6.75 -4.62
CA PRO A 52 1.68 -5.44 -4.10
C PRO A 52 3.00 -5.46 -3.31
N LYS A 53 3.86 -4.47 -3.53
CA LYS A 53 5.09 -4.27 -2.77
C LYS A 53 4.86 -3.23 -1.69
N PHE A 54 5.22 -3.55 -0.44
CA PHE A 54 5.24 -2.59 0.66
C PHE A 54 6.64 -1.98 0.80
N GLU A 55 6.71 -0.66 0.90
CA GLU A 55 7.94 0.10 1.16
C GLU A 55 7.69 1.06 2.33
N GLY A 56 8.54 0.98 3.36
CA GLY A 56 8.45 1.82 4.55
C GLY A 56 9.72 2.68 4.69
N PHE A 57 9.54 3.94 5.09
CA PHE A 57 10.61 4.93 5.20
C PHE A 57 10.60 5.55 6.59
N GLU A 58 11.80 5.85 7.11
CA GLU A 58 11.99 6.65 8.31
C GLU A 58 12.39 8.07 7.90
N VAL A 59 11.67 9.07 8.40
CA VAL A 59 11.96 10.48 8.14
C VAL A 59 13.08 10.92 9.08
N ILE A 60 14.19 11.40 8.52
CA ILE A 60 15.40 11.78 9.26
C ILE A 60 15.63 13.30 9.35
N ILE A 61 14.71 14.11 8.81
CA ILE A 61 14.81 15.57 8.68
C ILE A 61 13.78 16.30 9.54
#